data_AF-A0A9D2CHT2-F1
#
_entry.id   AF-A0A9D2CHT2-F1
#
_cell.length_a   1.000
_cell.length_b   1.000
_cell.length_c   1.000
_cell.angle_alpha   90.00
_cell.angle_beta   90.00
_cell.angle_gamma   90.00
#
_symmetry.space_group_name_H-M   'P 1'
#
loop_
_entity.id
_entity.type
_entity.pdbx_description
1 polymer ?
#
loop_
_entity_poly.entity_id
_entity_poly.type
_entity_poly.pdbx_seq_one_letter_code
_entity_poly.pdbx_strand_id
1 'polypeptide(L)'
;QDWCSTTDLMAKTANGQDTIYMHPLPADISGVSCEHGEVMADVFDMHRVGMYKEASYKPYAIAAMIFLQKVKDPVATLAALEAAAKPRWNQA
;
A
#
# COMPACT_ATOMS: atom_id res chain seq x y z
N GLN A 1 1.84 8.95 -27.02
CA GLN A 1 2.66 8.45 -25.89
C GLN A 1 2.34 9.34 -24.69
N ASP A 2 1.06 9.40 -24.31
CA ASP A 2 0.52 10.64 -23.73
C ASP A 2 0.06 10.49 -22.28
N TRP A 3 -0.06 9.26 -21.78
CA TRP A 3 -0.53 8.94 -20.43
C TRP A 3 0.44 7.97 -19.76
N CYS A 4 1.55 8.51 -19.26
CA CYS A 4 2.54 7.79 -18.48
C CYS A 4 3.01 8.71 -17.35
N SER A 5 3.10 8.21 -16.13
CA SER A 5 3.61 8.97 -14.99
C SER A 5 5.13 9.12 -15.13
N THR A 6 5.57 10.29 -15.56
CA THR A 6 6.99 10.65 -15.75
C THR A 6 7.48 11.58 -14.65
N THR A 7 8.80 11.70 -14.49
CA THR A 7 9.42 12.67 -13.57
C THR A 7 9.02 14.11 -13.88
N ASP A 8 8.87 14.48 -15.15
CA ASP A 8 8.37 15.80 -15.56
C ASP A 8 6.93 16.09 -15.11
N LEU A 9 6.08 15.07 -15.02
CA LEU A 9 4.73 15.22 -14.48
C LEU A 9 4.75 15.28 -12.95
N MET A 10 5.55 14.43 -12.31
CA MET A 10 5.71 14.41 -10.86
C MET A 10 6.24 15.76 -10.34
N ALA A 11 7.16 16.40 -11.05
CA ALA A 11 7.71 17.71 -10.73
C ALA A 11 6.66 18.84 -10.72
N LYS A 12 5.52 18.66 -11.41
CA LYS A 12 4.41 19.63 -11.47
C LYS A 12 3.38 19.45 -10.34
N THR A 13 3.53 18.42 -9.51
CA THR A 13 2.63 18.18 -8.38
C THR A 13 2.94 19.11 -7.21
N ALA A 14 2.04 19.17 -6.22
CA ALA A 14 2.13 20.09 -5.09
C ALA A 14 3.46 20.00 -4.31
N ASN A 15 4.07 18.81 -4.27
CA ASN A 15 5.33 18.55 -3.58
C ASN A 15 6.44 18.07 -4.54
N GLY A 16 6.29 18.31 -5.85
CA GLY A 16 7.24 17.83 -6.86
C GLY A 16 7.48 16.32 -6.76
N GLN A 17 8.75 15.91 -6.83
CA GLN A 17 9.14 14.49 -6.74
C GLN A 17 8.80 13.85 -5.39
N ASP A 18 8.66 14.63 -4.32
CA ASP A 18 8.35 14.13 -2.98
C ASP A 18 6.84 13.94 -2.74
N THR A 19 6.02 14.12 -3.78
CA THR A 19 4.59 13.83 -3.71
C THR A 19 4.32 12.35 -3.45
N ILE A 20 3.13 12.03 -2.96
CA ILE A 20 2.72 10.65 -2.77
C ILE A 20 2.22 10.11 -4.12
N TYR A 21 2.94 9.13 -4.67
CA TYR A 21 2.47 8.30 -5.77
C TYR A 21 1.83 7.02 -5.22
N MET A 22 0.64 6.68 -5.71
CA MET A 22 -0.13 5.51 -5.28
C MET A 22 -0.45 4.61 -6.46
N HIS A 23 -0.41 3.30 -6.25
CA HIS A 23 -0.80 2.30 -7.25
C HIS A 23 -1.15 0.97 -6.57
N PRO A 24 -2.28 0.30 -6.90
CA PRO A 24 -2.72 -0.91 -6.20
C PRO A 24 -1.87 -2.17 -6.44
N LEU A 25 -0.91 -2.10 -7.37
CA LEU A 25 0.03 -3.14 -7.83
C LEU A 25 -0.64 -4.39 -8.45
N PRO A 26 0.00 -5.04 -9.46
CA PRO A 26 1.24 -4.62 -10.15
C PRO A 26 0.98 -3.38 -11.02
N ALA A 27 2.03 -2.61 -11.30
CA ALA A 27 1.99 -1.50 -12.27
C ALA A 27 2.60 -1.95 -13.59
N ASP A 28 2.13 -1.38 -14.70
CA ASP A 28 2.80 -1.52 -15.99
C ASP A 28 3.95 -0.52 -16.10
N ILE A 29 5.18 -0.99 -15.93
CA ILE A 29 6.39 -0.17 -15.85
C ILE A 29 7.09 -0.15 -17.22
N SER A 30 7.14 1.04 -17.83
CA SER A 30 7.78 1.27 -19.12
C SER A 30 9.25 0.83 -19.11
N GLY A 31 9.63 -0.01 -20.06
CA GLY A 31 10.99 -0.55 -20.20
C GLY A 31 11.35 -1.67 -19.23
N VAL A 32 10.42 -2.09 -18.36
CA VAL A 32 10.64 -3.18 -17.39
C VAL A 32 9.64 -4.32 -17.59
N SER A 33 8.34 -4.06 -17.37
CA SER A 33 7.29 -5.09 -17.54
C SER A 33 6.61 -5.01 -18.91
N CYS A 34 6.68 -3.86 -19.58
CA CYS A 34 6.16 -3.64 -20.94
C CYS A 34 6.96 -2.56 -21.68
N GLU A 35 6.82 -2.47 -23.00
CA GLU A 35 7.51 -1.45 -23.82
C GLU A 35 7.02 -0.03 -23.47
N HIS A 36 5.70 0.13 -23.30
CA HIS A 36 5.03 1.38 -22.94
C HIS A 36 3.97 1.11 -21.88
N GLY A 37 4.15 1.68 -20.68
CA GLY A 37 3.30 1.44 -19.52
C GLY A 37 2.75 2.71 -18.86
N GLU A 38 2.17 2.52 -17.69
CA GLU A 38 1.48 3.52 -16.87
C GLU A 38 2.47 4.47 -16.14
N VAL A 39 3.70 4.01 -15.89
CA VAL A 39 4.71 4.73 -15.10
C VAL A 39 6.13 4.46 -15.59
N MET A 40 7.00 5.47 -15.49
CA MET A 40 8.43 5.31 -15.75
C MET A 40 9.14 4.62 -14.59
N ALA A 41 10.19 3.85 -14.91
CA ALA A 41 10.91 3.05 -13.90
C ALA A 41 11.48 3.90 -12.75
N ASP A 42 11.98 5.11 -13.04
CA ASP A 42 12.53 6.04 -12.05
C ASP A 42 11.46 6.58 -11.07
N VAL A 43 10.27 6.92 -11.57
CA VAL A 43 9.11 7.30 -10.74
C VAL A 43 8.68 6.11 -9.88
N PHE A 44 8.55 4.92 -10.47
CA PHE A 44 8.15 3.72 -9.72
C PHE A 44 9.15 3.41 -8.59
N ASP A 45 10.45 3.43 -8.89
CA ASP A 45 11.51 3.09 -7.94
C ASP A 45 11.60 4.10 -6.79
N MET A 46 11.45 5.40 -7.08
CA MET A 46 11.42 6.45 -6.06
C MET A 46 10.29 6.26 -5.04
N HIS A 47 9.12 5.79 -5.49
CA HIS A 47 7.94 5.63 -4.64
C HIS A 47 7.67 4.19 -4.17
N ARG A 48 8.54 3.23 -4.54
CA ARG A 48 8.35 1.79 -4.31
C ARG A 48 8.04 1.43 -2.86
N VAL A 49 8.78 2.00 -1.91
CA VAL A 49 8.56 1.75 -0.47
C VAL A 49 7.18 2.25 -0.03
N GLY A 50 6.75 3.41 -0.52
CA GLY A 50 5.43 3.98 -0.26
C GLY A 50 4.31 3.07 -0.76
N MET A 51 4.39 2.60 -2.01
CA MET A 51 3.39 1.70 -2.60
C MET A 51 3.38 0.32 -1.92
N TYR A 52 4.53 -0.21 -1.51
CA TYR A 52 4.56 -1.47 -0.76
C TYR A 52 3.93 -1.30 0.62
N LYS A 53 4.11 -0.14 1.25
CA LYS A 53 3.42 0.20 2.49
C LYS A 53 1.92 0.36 2.27
N GLU A 54 1.48 1.01 1.19
CA GLU A 54 0.08 1.10 0.77
C GLU A 54 -0.56 -0.30 0.66
N ALA A 55 0.05 -1.19 -0.12
CA ALA A 55 -0.43 -2.55 -0.31
C ALA A 55 -0.52 -3.35 1.01
N SER A 56 0.38 -3.08 1.97
CA SER A 56 0.40 -3.74 3.28
C SER A 56 -0.86 -3.51 4.12
N TYR A 57 -1.65 -2.47 3.84
CA TYR A 57 -2.89 -2.20 4.58
C TYR A 57 -4.07 -3.07 4.12
N LYS A 58 -4.05 -3.62 2.90
CA LYS A 58 -5.17 -4.40 2.33
C LYS A 58 -5.58 -5.60 3.19
N PRO A 59 -4.65 -6.42 3.74
CA PRO A 59 -5.03 -7.52 4.64
C PRO A 59 -5.72 -7.06 5.92
N TYR A 60 -5.26 -5.95 6.52
CA TYR A 60 -5.84 -5.42 7.76
C TYR A 60 -7.21 -4.78 7.53
N ALA A 61 -7.43 -4.13 6.38
CA ALA A 61 -8.73 -3.60 6.01
C ALA A 61 -9.77 -4.72 5.85
N ILE A 62 -9.42 -5.82 5.17
CA ILE A 62 -10.28 -7.00 5.04
C ILE A 62 -10.54 -7.65 6.41
N ALA A 63 -9.51 -7.76 7.26
CA ALA A 63 -9.68 -8.28 8.62
C ALA A 63 -10.63 -7.41 9.45
N ALA A 64 -10.55 -6.08 9.35
CA ALA A 64 -11.46 -5.15 10.01
C ALA A 64 -12.91 -5.32 9.53
N MET A 65 -13.12 -5.48 8.21
CA MET A 65 -14.46 -5.76 7.66
C MET A 65 -15.06 -7.05 8.24
N ILE A 66 -14.27 -8.14 8.28
CA ILE A 66 -14.71 -9.41 8.87
C ILE A 66 -14.98 -9.25 10.37
N PHE A 67 -14.09 -8.57 11.10
CA PHE A 67 -14.19 -8.39 12.54
C PHE A 67 -15.47 -7.63 12.93
N LEU A 68 -15.75 -6.51 12.27
CA LEU A 68 -16.95 -5.72 12.50
C LEU A 68 -18.24 -6.48 12.14
N GLN A 69 -18.20 -7.39 11.18
CA GLN A 69 -19.34 -8.23 10.80
C GLN A 69 -19.60 -9.39 11.77
N LYS A 70 -18.56 -9.90 12.46
CA LYS A 70 -18.62 -11.13 13.26
C LYS A 70 -18.54 -10.91 14.76
N VAL A 71 -18.11 -9.74 15.21
CA VAL A 71 -17.93 -9.42 16.64
C VAL A 71 -18.92 -8.36 17.05
N LYS A 72 -19.84 -8.72 17.95
CA LYS A 72 -20.91 -7.83 18.42
C LYS A 72 -20.38 -6.60 19.16
N ASP A 73 -19.35 -6.79 20.00
CA ASP A 73 -18.66 -5.72 20.72
C ASP A 73 -17.16 -5.74 20.36
N PRO A 74 -16.77 -5.01 19.30
CA PRO A 74 -15.39 -5.01 18.82
C PRO A 74 -14.42 -4.38 19.81
N VAL A 75 -14.86 -3.40 20.62
CA VAL A 75 -14.01 -2.69 21.58
C VAL A 75 -13.64 -3.62 22.73
N ALA A 76 -14.64 -4.27 23.35
CA ALA A 76 -14.39 -5.22 24.44
C ALA A 76 -13.54 -6.41 23.98
N THR A 77 -13.76 -6.88 22.75
CA THR A 77 -12.99 -8.01 22.19
C THR A 77 -11.53 -7.65 21.96
N LEU A 78 -11.23 -6.46 21.42
CA LEU A 78 -9.85 -6.01 21.25
C LEU A 78 -9.13 -5.84 22.59
N ALA A 79 -9.79 -5.26 23.59
CA ALA A 79 -9.23 -5.13 24.94
C ALA A 79 -8.92 -6.50 25.58
N ALA A 80 -9.79 -7.49 25.37
CA ALA A 80 -9.56 -8.86 25.85
C ALA A 80 -8.38 -9.54 25.13
N LEU A 81 -8.23 -9.34 23.82
CA LEU A 81 -7.10 -9.88 23.04
C LEU A 81 -5.77 -9.26 23.48
N GLU A 82 -5.75 -7.95 23.72
CA GLU A 82 -4.58 -7.23 24.26
C GLU A 82 -4.20 -7.76 25.64
N ALA A 83 -5.17 -7.86 26.57
CA ALA A 83 -4.94 -8.35 27.92
C ALA A 83 -4.46 -9.82 27.96
N ALA A 84 -4.98 -10.66 27.07
CA ALA A 84 -4.53 -12.04 26.95
C ALA A 84 -3.08 -12.17 26.45
N ALA A 85 -2.59 -11.17 25.72
CA ALA A 85 -1.22 -11.07 25.20
C ALA A 85 -0.69 -12.37 24.58
N LYS A 86 -1.56 -13.12 23.88
CA LYS A 86 -1.20 -14.44 23.36
C LYS A 86 -0.13 -14.30 22.28
N PRO A 87 1.05 -14.94 22.42
CA PRO A 87 2.11 -14.79 21.46
C PRO A 87 1.69 -15.35 20.11
N ARG A 88 1.91 -14.58 19.04
CA ARG A 88 1.61 -14.98 17.66
C ARG A 88 2.53 -16.09 17.17
N TRP A 89 3.77 -16.11 17.63
CA TRP A 89 4.77 -17.13 17.35
C TRP A 89 5.19 -17.77 18.67
N ASN A 90 5.43 -19.08 18.67
CA ASN A 90 6.08 -19.72 19.82
C ASN A 90 7.48 -19.13 19.95
N GLN A 91 7.79 -18.53 21.11
CA GLN A 91 9.16 -18.16 21.45
C GLN A 91 9.93 -19.47 21.65
N ALA A 92 11.02 -19.65 20.89
CA ALA A 92 11.97 -20.74 21.11
C ALA A 92 12.80 -20.48 22.37
#